data_AF-A0A258SHJ6-F1
#
_entry.id   AF-A0A258SHJ6-F1
#
_cell.length_a   1.000
_cell.length_b   1.000
_cell.length_c   1.000
_cell.angle_alpha   90.00
_cell.angle_beta   90.00
_cell.angle_gamma   90.00
#
_symmetry.space_group_name_H-M   'P 1'
#
loop_
_entity.id
_entity.type
_entity.pdbx_description
1 polymer ?
#
loop_
_entity_poly.entity_id
_entity_poly.type
_entity_poly.pdbx_seq_one_letter_code
_entity_poly.pdbx_strand_id
1 'polypeptide(L)'
;MSECQTEYVGGDEQKPKRARTRFLKRFIMSSDMHSFIGRVYGLSIVSLNFDSYDGLAQYPDCKYAIDTNYWLTGLAQRVESLNMVGDMLWLDPVPKNFRDLALTRYQWLTVTTDVFLTRYISVIDCALLLVNEVYRLGLEPKKCTLHNLKKRRLPGAVADHLGLMLDEQEVLRNERNSRIHHGEEREFTDDDQTFKTASLFNDKFHGMKGTDRYGRRINVDRSFKEGLVSIQRDFNRSTRLLKKQLDNLYDLLWEEFEDHFGPLIAAATHGLNAGARRNNTSATRRPAL
;
A
#
# COMPACT_ATOMS: atom_id res chain seq x y z
N MET A 1 2.98 4.23 -65.31
CA MET A 1 2.68 3.99 -63.89
C MET A 1 4.01 3.78 -63.20
N SER A 2 4.50 4.83 -62.54
CA SER A 2 5.83 4.84 -61.90
C SER A 2 5.73 4.19 -60.54
N GLU A 3 6.48 3.11 -60.33
CA GLU A 3 6.65 2.49 -59.02
C GLU A 3 7.35 3.47 -58.08
N CYS A 4 6.64 3.90 -57.04
CA CYS A 4 7.21 4.67 -55.94
C CYS A 4 7.83 3.66 -54.97
N GLN A 5 9.10 3.33 -55.19
CA GLN A 5 9.90 2.60 -54.20
C GLN A 5 10.25 3.58 -53.07
N THR A 6 9.49 3.55 -51.98
CA THR A 6 9.90 4.13 -50.72
C THR A 6 10.95 3.22 -50.09
N GLU A 7 12.21 3.52 -50.35
CA GLU A 7 13.32 3.00 -49.54
C GLU A 7 13.12 3.45 -48.09
N TYR A 8 12.80 2.48 -47.23
CA TYR A 8 12.78 2.68 -45.80
C TYR A 8 14.25 2.82 -45.35
N VAL A 9 14.71 4.06 -45.21
CA VAL A 9 15.99 4.38 -44.59
C VAL A 9 15.85 4.06 -43.10
N GLY A 10 16.22 2.84 -42.72
CA GLY A 10 16.32 2.40 -41.34
C GLY A 10 17.36 3.23 -40.62
N GLY A 11 16.92 4.30 -39.94
CA GLY A 11 17.73 4.92 -38.90
C GLY A 11 18.03 3.87 -37.84
N ASP A 12 19.29 3.78 -37.43
CA ASP A 12 19.73 3.01 -36.26
C ASP A 12 19.03 3.59 -35.00
N GLU A 13 17.75 3.26 -34.81
CA GLU A 13 17.09 3.46 -33.53
C GLU A 13 17.82 2.59 -32.51
N GLN A 14 18.60 3.27 -31.67
CA GLN A 14 19.46 2.64 -30.69
C GLN A 14 18.60 1.75 -29.77
N LYS A 15 18.80 0.43 -29.87
CA LYS A 15 18.00 -0.55 -29.13
C LYS A 15 18.05 -0.24 -27.62
N PRO A 16 16.92 -0.02 -26.94
CA PRO A 16 16.91 0.41 -25.53
C PRO A 16 17.53 -0.66 -24.61
N LYS A 17 18.20 -0.28 -23.53
CA LYS A 17 18.80 -1.28 -22.64
C LYS A 17 17.69 -2.08 -21.95
N ARG A 18 17.73 -3.42 -22.05
CA ARG A 18 16.75 -4.29 -21.40
C ARG A 18 16.68 -4.07 -19.89
N ALA A 19 15.47 -4.10 -19.35
CA ALA A 19 15.22 -4.00 -17.92
C ALA A 19 15.85 -5.15 -17.12
N ARG A 20 15.99 -4.94 -15.81
CA ARG A 20 16.53 -5.92 -14.88
C ARG A 20 15.50 -7.02 -14.62
N THR A 21 15.97 -8.27 -14.52
CA THR A 21 15.14 -9.46 -14.23
C THR A 21 15.41 -10.07 -12.85
N ARG A 22 16.38 -9.51 -12.11
CA ARG A 22 16.72 -9.99 -10.75
C ARG A 22 15.71 -9.43 -9.76
N PHE A 23 15.05 -10.34 -9.04
CA PHE A 23 14.09 -9.96 -8.00
C PHE A 23 14.77 -9.13 -6.92
N LEU A 24 14.04 -8.12 -6.44
CA LEU A 24 14.49 -7.26 -5.35
C LEU A 24 14.30 -7.97 -4.00
N LYS A 25 14.94 -7.49 -2.94
CA LYS A 25 14.57 -7.91 -1.59
C LYS A 25 13.21 -7.30 -1.24
N ARG A 26 12.26 -8.13 -0.80
CA ARG A 26 10.93 -7.69 -0.39
C ARG A 26 10.99 -6.83 0.87
N PHE A 27 10.21 -5.76 0.87
CA PHE A 27 9.84 -5.04 2.09
C PHE A 27 8.53 -5.62 2.63
N ILE A 28 8.52 -5.97 3.92
CA ILE A 28 7.33 -6.50 4.60
C ILE A 28 6.73 -5.36 5.42
N MET A 29 5.44 -5.10 5.22
CA MET A 29 4.69 -4.17 6.06
C MET A 29 4.40 -4.84 7.40
N SER A 30 4.65 -4.14 8.50
CA SER A 30 4.16 -4.49 9.83
C SER A 30 3.33 -3.32 10.33
N SER A 31 2.20 -3.61 10.96
CA SER A 31 1.27 -2.62 11.49
C SER A 31 1.19 -2.60 13.01
N ASP A 32 2.02 -3.36 13.71
CA ASP A 32 1.92 -3.58 15.16
C ASP A 32 3.07 -2.95 15.96
N MET A 33 4.09 -2.42 15.29
CA MET A 33 5.34 -2.00 15.92
C MET A 33 5.34 -0.56 16.47
N HIS A 34 4.26 0.20 16.31
CA HIS A 34 4.18 1.58 16.79
C HIS A 34 3.56 1.65 18.20
N SER A 35 4.10 2.50 19.09
CA SER A 35 3.61 2.61 20.47
C SER A 35 2.14 3.00 20.55
N PHE A 36 1.70 3.94 19.69
CA PHE A 36 0.30 4.34 19.54
C PHE A 36 -0.62 3.14 19.37
N ILE A 37 -0.21 2.19 18.54
CA ILE A 37 -1.00 1.03 18.19
C ILE A 37 -1.11 0.08 19.39
N GLY A 38 0.03 -0.27 19.99
CA GLY A 38 0.04 -1.08 21.20
C GLY A 38 -0.77 -0.45 22.34
N ARG A 39 -0.78 0.88 22.43
CA ARG A 39 -1.52 1.62 23.44
C ARG A 39 -3.03 1.56 23.23
N VAL A 40 -3.51 1.80 22.00
CA VAL A 40 -4.93 1.67 21.65
C VAL A 40 -5.41 0.23 21.88
N TYR A 41 -4.66 -0.77 21.43
CA TYR A 41 -4.98 -2.19 21.71
C TYR A 41 -5.00 -2.49 23.21
N GLY A 42 -4.03 -1.97 23.97
CA GLY A 42 -3.93 -2.19 25.41
C GLY A 42 -5.13 -1.64 26.18
N LEU A 43 -5.62 -0.43 25.84
CA LEU A 43 -6.81 0.13 26.46
C LEU A 43 -8.10 -0.58 26.03
N SER A 44 -8.12 -1.16 24.83
CA SER A 44 -9.29 -1.86 24.29
C SER A 44 -9.61 -3.18 24.98
N ILE A 45 -8.73 -3.68 25.85
CA ILE A 45 -9.01 -4.83 26.71
C ILE A 45 -10.22 -4.57 27.63
N VAL A 46 -10.56 -3.30 27.85
CA VAL A 46 -11.70 -2.90 28.67
C VAL A 46 -13.01 -3.51 28.17
N SER A 47 -13.12 -3.80 26.87
CA SER A 47 -14.29 -4.48 26.28
C SER A 47 -14.59 -5.85 26.89
N LEU A 48 -13.59 -6.54 27.44
CA LEU A 48 -13.77 -7.84 28.10
C LEU A 48 -14.54 -7.76 29.43
N ASN A 49 -14.76 -6.55 29.97
CA ASN A 49 -15.55 -6.34 31.18
C ASN A 49 -17.03 -6.06 30.91
N PHE A 50 -17.46 -6.11 29.65
CA PHE A 50 -18.84 -5.79 29.25
C PHE A 50 -19.43 -6.91 28.39
N ASP A 51 -20.68 -7.27 28.67
CA ASP A 51 -21.40 -8.29 27.92
C ASP A 51 -21.93 -7.78 26.56
N SER A 52 -22.00 -6.44 26.38
CA SER A 52 -22.50 -5.82 25.15
C SER A 52 -21.86 -4.46 24.87
N TYR A 53 -21.87 -4.06 23.60
CA TYR A 53 -21.44 -2.72 23.20
C TYR A 53 -22.30 -1.64 23.85
N ASP A 54 -23.62 -1.83 23.96
CA ASP A 54 -24.52 -0.86 24.58
C ASP A 54 -24.21 -0.65 26.07
N GLY A 55 -23.80 -1.70 26.78
CA GLY A 55 -23.34 -1.59 28.17
C GLY A 55 -22.04 -0.82 28.28
N LEU A 56 -21.09 -1.09 27.38
CA LEU A 56 -19.80 -0.38 27.30
C LEU A 56 -19.98 1.09 26.92
N ALA A 57 -20.87 1.38 25.96
CA ALA A 57 -21.09 2.70 25.40
C ALA A 57 -21.66 3.71 26.41
N GLN A 58 -22.17 3.23 27.55
CA GLN A 58 -22.55 4.07 28.69
C GLN A 58 -21.34 4.75 29.36
N TYR A 59 -20.13 4.24 29.12
CA TYR A 59 -18.87 4.76 29.66
C TYR A 59 -18.07 5.43 28.53
N PRO A 60 -18.03 6.78 28.47
CA PRO A 60 -17.47 7.51 27.33
C PRO A 60 -16.02 7.12 26.98
N ASP A 61 -15.17 6.88 27.98
CA ASP A 61 -13.76 6.57 27.76
C ASP A 61 -13.57 5.15 27.22
N CYS A 62 -14.38 4.20 27.72
CA CYS A 62 -14.41 2.84 27.21
C CYS A 62 -14.88 2.85 25.76
N LYS A 63 -15.94 3.61 25.47
CA LYS A 63 -16.47 3.78 24.11
C LYS A 63 -15.40 4.35 23.17
N TYR A 64 -14.74 5.43 23.58
CA TYR A 64 -13.69 6.07 22.77
C TYR A 64 -12.51 5.13 22.49
N ALA A 65 -12.04 4.38 23.49
CA ALA A 65 -10.97 3.39 23.30
C ALA A 65 -11.37 2.32 22.26
N ILE A 66 -12.58 1.77 22.38
CA ILE A 66 -13.08 0.71 21.49
C ILE A 66 -13.34 1.21 20.08
N ASP A 67 -13.98 2.37 19.93
CA ASP A 67 -14.26 2.94 18.61
C ASP A 67 -12.96 3.33 17.88
N THR A 68 -11.99 3.91 18.61
CA THR A 68 -10.66 4.19 18.05
C THR A 68 -9.96 2.90 17.60
N ASN A 69 -10.04 1.85 18.42
CA ASN A 69 -9.45 0.56 18.09
C ASN A 69 -10.12 -0.13 16.90
N TYR A 70 -11.44 0.04 16.74
CA TYR A 70 -12.16 -0.47 15.58
C TYR A 70 -11.57 0.10 14.28
N TRP A 71 -11.41 1.42 14.20
CA TRP A 71 -10.81 2.06 13.02
C TRP A 71 -9.33 1.77 12.87
N LEU A 72 -8.58 1.73 13.97
CA LEU A 72 -7.16 1.39 13.94
C LEU A 72 -6.93 -0.04 13.44
N THR A 73 -7.74 -0.99 13.89
CA THR A 73 -7.70 -2.37 13.41
C THR A 73 -8.00 -2.45 11.92
N GLY A 74 -8.98 -1.69 11.43
CA GLY A 74 -9.26 -1.59 9.99
C GLY A 74 -8.07 -1.04 9.19
N LEU A 75 -7.39 -0.02 9.71
CA LEU A 75 -6.17 0.53 9.11
C LEU A 75 -5.01 -0.49 9.15
N ALA A 76 -4.77 -1.14 10.28
CA ALA A 76 -3.72 -2.14 10.45
C ALA A 76 -3.91 -3.32 9.49
N GLN A 77 -5.11 -3.89 9.46
CA GLN A 77 -5.48 -4.94 8.52
C GLN A 77 -5.27 -4.49 7.07
N ARG A 78 -5.64 -3.24 6.73
CA ARG A 78 -5.43 -2.71 5.38
C ARG A 78 -3.95 -2.62 5.02
N VAL A 79 -3.09 -2.19 5.96
CA VAL A 79 -1.64 -2.15 5.80
C VAL A 79 -1.06 -3.54 5.61
N GLU A 80 -1.41 -4.51 6.46
CA GLU A 80 -0.97 -5.90 6.34
C GLU A 80 -1.46 -6.56 5.06
N SER A 81 -2.63 -6.15 4.57
CA SER A 81 -3.19 -6.62 3.30
C SER A 81 -2.27 -6.33 2.10
N LEU A 82 -1.34 -5.37 2.20
CA LEU A 82 -0.30 -5.12 1.19
C LEU A 82 0.73 -6.24 1.14
N ASN A 83 0.92 -7.01 2.21
CA ASN A 83 1.78 -8.18 2.17
C ASN A 83 1.23 -9.25 1.22
N MET A 84 -0.10 -9.41 1.11
CA MET A 84 -0.67 -10.33 0.11
C MET A 84 -0.28 -9.94 -1.32
N VAL A 85 -0.19 -8.63 -1.63
CA VAL A 85 0.31 -8.14 -2.91
C VAL A 85 1.78 -8.50 -3.07
N GLY A 86 2.56 -8.38 -2.00
CA GLY A 86 3.94 -8.87 -1.95
C GLY A 86 4.04 -10.38 -2.26
N ASP A 87 3.12 -11.21 -1.78
CA ASP A 87 3.10 -12.65 -2.09
C ASP A 87 2.86 -12.90 -3.59
N MET A 88 2.08 -12.05 -4.25
CA MET A 88 1.85 -12.10 -5.71
C MET A 88 3.06 -11.64 -6.54
N LEU A 89 3.92 -10.79 -5.97
CA LEU A 89 5.09 -10.20 -6.64
C LEU A 89 6.37 -11.00 -6.43
N TRP A 90 6.54 -11.64 -5.28
CA TRP A 90 7.72 -12.43 -4.92
C TRP A 90 7.42 -13.93 -5.00
N LEU A 91 7.04 -14.39 -6.19
CA LEU A 91 6.79 -15.79 -6.46
C LEU A 91 8.07 -16.62 -6.27
N ASP A 92 8.06 -17.53 -5.31
CA ASP A 92 9.15 -18.46 -5.06
C ASP A 92 8.61 -19.87 -4.75
N PRO A 93 8.77 -20.86 -5.67
CA PRO A 93 9.32 -20.70 -7.01
C PRO A 93 8.35 -19.97 -7.96
N VAL A 94 8.89 -19.22 -8.93
CA VAL A 94 8.08 -18.75 -10.06
C VAL A 94 7.50 -19.96 -10.80
N PRO A 95 6.19 -20.02 -11.09
CA PRO A 95 5.59 -21.13 -11.83
C PRO A 95 6.35 -21.37 -13.14
N LYS A 96 6.74 -22.63 -13.38
CA LYS A 96 7.51 -23.03 -14.58
C LYS A 96 6.71 -22.77 -15.86
N ASN A 97 5.39 -22.87 -15.78
CA ASN A 97 4.47 -22.52 -16.84
C ASN A 97 3.18 -21.95 -16.24
N PHE A 98 2.42 -21.20 -17.05
CA PHE A 98 1.12 -20.62 -16.69
C PHE A 98 -0.03 -21.32 -17.47
N ARG A 99 0.24 -22.49 -18.06
CA ARG A 99 -0.77 -23.23 -18.84
C ARG A 99 -1.88 -23.79 -17.95
N ASP A 100 -1.47 -24.31 -16.79
CA ASP A 100 -2.38 -24.93 -15.82
C ASP A 100 -3.07 -23.89 -14.92
N LEU A 101 -2.68 -22.61 -15.02
CA LEU A 101 -3.26 -21.52 -14.25
C LEU A 101 -4.39 -20.84 -15.02
N ALA A 102 -5.38 -20.29 -14.33
CA ALA A 102 -6.45 -19.55 -15.00
C ALA A 102 -5.95 -18.30 -15.76
N LEU A 103 -4.90 -17.65 -15.24
CA LEU A 103 -4.34 -16.42 -15.78
C LEU A 103 -3.10 -16.68 -16.64
N THR A 104 -2.92 -15.87 -17.67
CA THR A 104 -1.63 -15.72 -18.38
C THR A 104 -0.65 -14.92 -17.53
N ARG A 105 0.65 -14.97 -17.88
CA ARG A 105 1.68 -14.15 -17.21
C ARG A 105 1.40 -12.64 -17.32
N TYR A 106 0.92 -12.17 -18.47
CA TYR A 106 0.54 -10.77 -18.65
C TYR A 106 -0.65 -10.41 -17.74
N GLN A 107 -1.71 -11.22 -17.73
CA GLN A 107 -2.87 -11.01 -16.85
C GLN A 107 -2.50 -11.05 -15.36
N TRP A 108 -1.53 -11.89 -14.98
CA TRP A 108 -1.01 -11.91 -13.61
C TRP A 108 -0.43 -10.54 -13.21
N LEU A 109 0.38 -9.92 -14.06
CA LEU A 109 0.95 -8.59 -13.81
C LEU A 109 -0.15 -7.52 -13.73
N THR A 110 -1.11 -7.55 -14.65
CA THR A 110 -2.28 -6.66 -14.66
C THR A 110 -3.06 -6.74 -13.35
N VAL A 111 -3.50 -7.94 -12.97
CA VAL A 111 -4.29 -8.16 -11.75
C VAL A 111 -3.49 -7.80 -10.50
N THR A 112 -2.22 -8.18 -10.44
CA THR A 112 -1.35 -7.83 -9.29
C THR A 112 -1.23 -6.31 -9.14
N THR A 113 -1.13 -5.58 -10.26
CA THR A 113 -1.09 -4.11 -10.26
C THR A 113 -2.41 -3.51 -9.77
N ASP A 114 -3.56 -4.03 -10.23
CA ASP A 114 -4.88 -3.56 -9.78
C ASP A 114 -5.08 -3.76 -8.28
N VAL A 115 -4.71 -4.94 -7.77
CA VAL A 115 -4.80 -5.24 -6.34
C VAL A 115 -3.84 -4.35 -5.54
N PHE A 116 -2.62 -4.12 -6.03
CA PHE A 116 -1.66 -3.22 -5.40
C PHE A 116 -2.24 -1.81 -5.26
N LEU A 117 -2.64 -1.21 -6.38
CA LEU A 117 -3.14 0.16 -6.44
C LEU A 117 -4.37 0.34 -5.55
N THR A 118 -5.34 -0.57 -5.63
CA THR A 118 -6.57 -0.51 -4.85
C THR A 118 -6.29 -0.61 -3.34
N ARG A 119 -5.44 -1.55 -2.93
CA ARG A 119 -5.10 -1.73 -1.50
C ARG A 119 -4.24 -0.59 -0.97
N TYR A 120 -3.31 -0.08 -1.77
CA TYR A 120 -2.41 1.01 -1.36
C TYR A 120 -3.16 2.33 -1.15
N ILE A 121 -4.05 2.70 -2.07
CA ILE A 121 -4.84 3.93 -1.97
C ILE A 121 -5.80 3.89 -0.78
N SER A 122 -6.42 2.73 -0.54
CA SER A 122 -7.38 2.58 0.58
C SER A 122 -6.74 2.67 1.97
N VAL A 123 -5.40 2.61 2.10
CA VAL A 123 -4.73 2.86 3.39
C VAL A 123 -5.00 4.29 3.87
N ILE A 124 -4.97 5.29 2.98
CA ILE A 124 -5.23 6.68 3.37
C ILE A 124 -6.70 6.86 3.76
N ASP A 125 -7.62 6.23 3.04
CA ASP A 125 -9.04 6.28 3.41
C ASP A 125 -9.26 5.75 4.83
N CYS A 126 -8.61 4.63 5.20
CA CYS A 126 -8.62 4.12 6.57
C CYS A 126 -7.95 5.08 7.58
N ALA A 127 -6.86 5.74 7.19
CA ALA A 127 -6.19 6.73 8.05
C ALA A 127 -7.07 7.96 8.31
N LEU A 128 -7.83 8.43 7.32
CA LEU A 128 -8.80 9.52 7.49
C LEU A 128 -9.90 9.13 8.49
N LEU A 129 -10.39 7.89 8.45
CA LEU A 129 -11.40 7.39 9.39
C LEU A 129 -10.86 7.32 10.82
N LEU A 130 -9.63 6.84 11.00
CA LEU A 130 -8.96 6.86 12.30
C LEU A 130 -8.81 8.28 12.84
N VAL A 131 -8.36 9.23 12.01
CA VAL A 131 -8.22 10.64 12.39
C VAL A 131 -9.57 11.24 12.79
N ASN A 132 -10.63 10.94 12.04
CA ASN A 132 -11.99 11.37 12.36
C ASN A 132 -12.45 10.88 13.74
N GLU A 133 -12.09 9.64 14.10
CA GLU A 133 -12.41 9.08 15.41
C GLU A 133 -11.56 9.69 16.53
N VAL A 134 -10.24 9.73 16.38
CA VAL A 134 -9.32 10.25 17.42
C VAL A 134 -9.70 11.68 17.80
N TYR A 135 -9.97 12.54 16.81
CA TYR A 135 -10.39 13.92 17.02
C TYR A 135 -11.91 14.10 17.22
N ARG A 136 -12.69 13.01 17.23
CA ARG A 136 -14.15 13.02 17.44
C ARG A 136 -14.88 14.02 16.54
N LEU A 137 -14.49 14.09 15.26
CA LEU A 137 -14.98 15.09 14.30
C LEU A 137 -16.41 14.79 13.79
N GLY A 138 -16.93 13.60 14.10
CA GLY A 138 -18.34 13.23 13.89
C GLY A 138 -18.75 13.19 12.41
N LEU A 139 -17.81 12.95 11.50
CA LEU A 139 -18.17 12.70 10.10
C LEU A 139 -18.58 11.24 9.92
N GLU A 140 -19.63 11.04 9.14
CA GLU A 140 -19.97 9.71 8.62
C GLU A 140 -18.81 9.19 7.74
N PRO A 141 -18.53 7.87 7.74
CA PRO A 141 -17.42 7.30 6.99
C PRO A 141 -17.40 7.69 5.50
N LYS A 142 -18.56 7.71 4.85
CA LYS A 142 -18.71 8.08 3.43
C LYS A 142 -18.35 9.53 3.13
N LYS A 143 -18.36 10.40 4.13
CA LYS A 143 -18.06 11.84 4.02
C LYS A 143 -16.65 12.17 4.52
N CYS A 144 -15.88 11.17 4.95
CA CYS A 144 -14.57 11.35 5.55
C CYS A 144 -13.50 11.63 4.49
N THR A 145 -13.43 12.88 4.06
CA THR A 145 -12.40 13.39 3.14
C THR A 145 -11.54 14.43 3.86
N LEU A 146 -10.28 14.61 3.45
CA LEU A 146 -9.41 15.64 4.05
C LEU A 146 -10.07 17.03 4.03
N HIS A 147 -10.76 17.38 2.95
CA HIS A 147 -11.52 18.63 2.84
C HIS A 147 -12.59 18.76 3.93
N ASN A 148 -13.38 17.71 4.15
CA ASN A 148 -14.44 17.73 5.15
C ASN A 148 -13.88 17.69 6.59
N LEU A 149 -12.76 17.00 6.83
CA LEU A 149 -12.07 17.03 8.13
C LEU A 149 -11.54 18.43 8.45
N LYS A 150 -10.93 19.11 7.46
CA LYS A 150 -10.51 20.52 7.59
C LYS A 150 -11.68 21.43 7.98
N LYS A 151 -12.87 21.24 7.38
CA LYS A 151 -14.09 21.96 7.77
C LYS A 151 -14.56 21.69 9.19
N ARG A 152 -14.19 20.55 9.77
CA ARG A 152 -14.47 20.17 11.16
C ARG A 152 -13.40 20.63 12.15
N ARG A 153 -12.51 21.55 11.75
CA ARG A 153 -11.43 22.11 12.58
C ARG A 153 -10.34 21.09 12.96
N LEU A 154 -10.05 20.15 12.06
CA LEU A 154 -8.87 19.29 12.21
C LEU A 154 -7.60 20.15 12.41
N PRO A 155 -6.70 19.83 13.36
CA PRO A 155 -5.47 20.59 13.57
C PRO A 155 -4.59 20.66 12.31
N GLY A 156 -3.96 21.82 12.10
CA GLY A 156 -3.16 22.11 10.90
C GLY A 156 -2.07 21.07 10.65
N ALA A 157 -1.29 20.70 11.68
CA ALA A 157 -0.21 19.71 11.53
C ALA A 157 -0.69 18.36 11.02
N VAL A 158 -1.85 17.87 11.50
CA VAL A 158 -2.44 16.61 11.04
C VAL A 158 -3.00 16.76 9.62
N ALA A 159 -3.65 17.89 9.36
CA ALA A 159 -4.24 18.17 8.05
C ALA A 159 -3.17 18.31 6.94
N ASP A 160 -2.02 18.91 7.26
CA ASP A 160 -0.88 19.06 6.38
C ASP A 160 -0.20 17.71 6.13
N HIS A 161 -0.02 16.91 7.18
CA HIS A 161 0.55 15.57 7.06
C HIS A 161 -0.33 14.63 6.21
N LEU A 162 -1.65 14.65 6.40
CA LEU A 162 -2.59 13.93 5.54
C LEU A 162 -2.58 14.45 4.10
N GLY A 163 -2.36 15.75 3.90
CA GLY A 163 -2.16 16.35 2.58
C GLY A 163 -0.93 15.76 1.89
N LEU A 164 0.22 15.76 2.58
CA LEU A 164 1.45 15.14 2.08
C LEU A 164 1.26 13.66 1.75
N MET A 165 0.54 12.92 2.59
CA MET A 165 0.22 11.52 2.31
C MET A 165 -0.58 11.39 1.01
N LEU A 166 -1.60 12.21 0.78
CA LEU A 166 -2.42 12.18 -0.44
C LEU A 166 -1.62 12.55 -1.69
N ASP A 167 -0.78 13.58 -1.59
CA ASP A 167 0.06 14.06 -2.70
C ASP A 167 1.08 12.99 -3.12
N GLU A 168 1.71 12.31 -2.17
CA GLU A 168 2.63 11.20 -2.43
C GLU A 168 1.95 9.98 -3.06
N GLN A 169 0.61 9.90 -3.02
CA GLN A 169 -0.17 8.87 -3.70
C GLN A 169 -0.71 9.32 -5.05
N GLU A 170 -0.55 10.58 -5.46
CA GLU A 170 -1.22 11.13 -6.64
C GLU A 170 -0.95 10.32 -7.90
N VAL A 171 0.31 9.96 -8.16
CA VAL A 171 0.71 9.17 -9.33
C VAL A 171 -0.01 7.81 -9.35
N LEU A 172 0.00 7.08 -8.24
CA LEU A 172 -0.65 5.77 -8.14
C LEU A 172 -2.19 5.90 -8.17
N ARG A 173 -2.74 6.98 -7.63
CA ARG A 173 -4.17 7.26 -7.67
C ARG A 173 -4.64 7.55 -9.09
N ASN A 174 -3.88 8.33 -9.85
CA ASN A 174 -4.15 8.63 -11.24
C ASN A 174 -4.04 7.37 -12.09
N GLU A 175 -3.02 6.55 -11.88
CA GLU A 175 -2.90 5.24 -12.54
C GLU A 175 -4.11 4.35 -12.24
N ARG A 176 -4.51 4.21 -10.97
CA ARG A 176 -5.69 3.45 -10.58
C ARG A 176 -6.95 3.97 -11.25
N ASN A 177 -7.16 5.27 -11.22
CA ASN A 177 -8.33 5.90 -11.83
C ASN A 177 -8.36 5.62 -13.33
N SER A 178 -7.23 5.73 -14.01
CA SER A 178 -7.18 5.45 -15.44
C SER A 178 -7.50 3.99 -15.76
N ARG A 179 -6.93 3.06 -15.00
CA ARG A 179 -7.18 1.62 -15.14
C ARG A 179 -8.64 1.26 -14.91
N ILE A 180 -9.24 1.76 -13.83
CA ILE A 180 -10.61 1.39 -13.43
C ILE A 180 -11.68 2.13 -14.23
N HIS A 181 -11.47 3.42 -14.56
CA HIS A 181 -12.50 4.25 -15.19
C HIS A 181 -12.34 4.37 -16.71
N HIS A 182 -11.14 4.20 -17.24
CA HIS A 182 -10.84 4.36 -18.67
C HIS A 182 -10.37 3.06 -19.33
N GLY A 183 -10.11 2.01 -18.56
CA GLY A 183 -9.63 0.73 -19.08
C GLY A 183 -8.19 0.79 -19.60
N GLU A 184 -7.43 1.83 -19.25
CA GLU A 184 -6.04 1.98 -19.68
C GLU A 184 -5.14 1.01 -18.91
N GLU A 185 -4.42 0.13 -19.58
CA GLU A 185 -3.46 -0.79 -18.94
C GLU A 185 -2.04 -0.19 -18.94
N ARG A 186 -1.34 -0.34 -17.81
CA ARG A 186 0.11 -0.08 -17.71
C ARG A 186 0.89 -1.06 -18.58
N GLU A 187 1.88 -0.54 -19.30
CA GLU A 187 2.88 -1.34 -20.00
C GLU A 187 3.94 -1.90 -19.04
N PHE A 188 4.34 -3.16 -19.23
CA PHE A 188 5.32 -3.86 -18.39
C PHE A 188 6.69 -4.02 -19.05
N THR A 189 6.80 -3.80 -20.36
CA THR A 189 8.03 -3.96 -21.14
C THR A 189 8.14 -2.91 -22.24
N ASP A 190 9.34 -2.73 -22.81
CA ASP A 190 9.58 -1.82 -23.95
C ASP A 190 8.75 -2.21 -25.20
N ASP A 191 8.31 -3.47 -25.30
CA ASP A 191 7.43 -3.94 -26.36
C ASP A 191 6.21 -4.71 -25.82
N ASP A 192 5.35 -3.96 -25.12
CA ASP A 192 4.27 -4.53 -24.33
C ASP A 192 3.21 -5.27 -25.15
N GLN A 193 2.88 -4.78 -26.35
CA GLN A 193 1.95 -5.48 -27.25
C GLN A 193 2.47 -6.87 -27.64
N THR A 194 3.76 -6.97 -28.01
CA THR A 194 4.38 -8.27 -28.29
C THR A 194 4.36 -9.16 -27.05
N PHE A 195 4.64 -8.62 -25.86
CA PHE A 195 4.58 -9.40 -24.62
C PHE A 195 3.16 -9.90 -24.31
N LYS A 196 2.15 -9.04 -24.41
CA LYS A 196 0.73 -9.39 -24.22
C LYS A 196 0.30 -10.52 -25.14
N THR A 197 0.58 -10.38 -26.45
CA THR A 197 0.28 -11.42 -27.44
C THR A 197 1.07 -12.70 -27.17
N ALA A 198 2.38 -12.61 -26.97
CA ALA A 198 3.22 -13.77 -26.75
C ALA A 198 2.86 -14.53 -25.47
N SER A 199 2.47 -13.84 -24.39
CA SER A 199 1.98 -14.46 -23.16
C SER A 199 0.71 -15.26 -23.42
N LEU A 200 -0.26 -14.70 -24.14
CA LEU A 200 -1.49 -15.41 -24.50
C LEU A 200 -1.19 -16.69 -25.30
N PHE A 201 -0.38 -16.59 -26.36
CA PHE A 201 -0.05 -17.74 -27.21
C PHE A 201 0.78 -18.80 -26.48
N ASN A 202 1.70 -18.39 -25.60
CA ASN A 202 2.52 -19.32 -24.83
C ASN A 202 1.75 -20.04 -23.72
N ASP A 203 0.89 -19.30 -23.03
CA ASP A 203 0.18 -19.76 -21.84
C ASP A 203 -1.16 -20.45 -22.18
N LYS A 204 -1.78 -20.18 -23.33
CA LYS A 204 -3.11 -20.73 -23.69
C LYS A 204 -3.16 -21.47 -25.02
N PHE A 205 -2.16 -21.30 -25.88
CA PHE A 205 -2.14 -21.91 -27.21
C PHE A 205 -0.79 -22.61 -27.49
N HIS A 206 -0.45 -22.78 -28.76
CA HIS A 206 0.69 -23.57 -29.23
C HIS A 206 2.04 -22.84 -29.19
N GLY A 207 2.17 -21.79 -28.37
CA GLY A 207 3.38 -20.97 -28.29
C GLY A 207 3.49 -19.93 -29.41
N MET A 208 4.47 -19.04 -29.26
CA MET A 208 4.81 -18.01 -30.25
C MET A 208 6.32 -18.01 -30.48
N LYS A 209 6.74 -17.97 -31.74
CA LYS A 209 8.14 -17.79 -32.15
C LYS A 209 8.24 -16.52 -32.99
N GLY A 210 9.36 -15.81 -32.87
CA GLY A 210 9.59 -14.58 -33.61
C GLY A 210 10.49 -13.61 -32.83
N THR A 211 10.48 -12.37 -33.27
CA THR A 211 11.20 -11.26 -32.64
C THR A 211 10.25 -10.15 -32.23
N ASP A 212 10.63 -9.40 -31.19
CA ASP A 212 9.99 -8.13 -30.82
C ASP A 212 10.30 -7.02 -31.83
N ARG A 213 9.70 -5.82 -31.63
CA ARG A 213 9.90 -4.64 -32.50
C ARG A 213 11.36 -4.20 -32.62
N TYR A 214 12.22 -4.60 -31.69
CA TYR A 214 13.66 -4.29 -31.67
C TYR A 214 14.53 -5.43 -32.25
N GLY A 215 13.90 -6.44 -32.87
CA GLY A 215 14.56 -7.58 -33.49
C GLY A 215 15.12 -8.59 -32.49
N ARG A 216 14.67 -8.59 -31.24
CA ARG A 216 15.14 -9.53 -30.21
C ARG A 216 14.19 -10.71 -30.14
N ARG A 217 14.72 -11.92 -29.90
CA ARG A 217 13.87 -13.11 -29.75
C ARG A 217 12.87 -12.93 -28.62
N ILE A 218 11.61 -13.28 -28.91
CA ILE A 218 10.51 -13.29 -27.95
C ILE A 218 10.87 -14.24 -26.80
N ASN A 219 10.78 -13.74 -25.57
CA ASN A 219 11.04 -14.51 -24.35
C ASN A 219 10.06 -14.09 -23.26
N VAL A 220 8.94 -14.81 -23.18
CA VAL A 220 7.83 -14.48 -22.27
C VAL A 220 8.26 -14.56 -20.80
N ASP A 221 9.09 -15.53 -20.42
CA ASP A 221 9.60 -15.64 -19.05
C ASP A 221 10.44 -14.44 -18.65
N ARG A 222 11.25 -13.94 -19.58
CA ARG A 222 12.05 -12.75 -19.36
C ARG A 222 11.18 -11.51 -19.24
N SER A 223 10.26 -11.29 -20.17
CA SER A 223 9.31 -10.16 -20.14
C SER A 223 8.49 -10.15 -18.86
N PHE A 224 8.01 -11.31 -18.41
CA PHE A 224 7.31 -11.45 -17.14
C PHE A 224 8.19 -11.06 -15.94
N LYS A 225 9.45 -11.49 -15.91
CA LYS A 225 10.41 -11.10 -14.86
C LYS A 225 10.74 -9.61 -14.89
N GLU A 226 10.84 -9.01 -16.07
CA GLU A 226 11.06 -7.57 -16.22
C GLU A 226 9.86 -6.78 -15.65
N GLY A 227 8.63 -7.19 -15.99
CA GLY A 227 7.40 -6.65 -15.43
C GLY A 227 7.32 -6.80 -13.91
N LEU A 228 7.57 -8.02 -13.38
CA LEU A 228 7.59 -8.27 -11.94
C LEU A 228 8.59 -7.35 -11.22
N VAL A 229 9.83 -7.25 -11.72
CA VAL A 229 10.86 -6.41 -11.09
C VAL A 229 10.50 -4.94 -11.13
N SER A 230 9.81 -4.49 -12.18
CA SER A 230 9.28 -3.12 -12.26
C SER A 230 8.27 -2.87 -11.13
N ILE A 231 7.27 -3.73 -10.99
CA ILE A 231 6.23 -3.57 -9.95
C ILE A 231 6.81 -3.76 -8.54
N GLN A 232 7.75 -4.71 -8.34
CA GLN A 232 8.46 -4.90 -7.07
C GLN A 232 9.18 -3.62 -6.61
N ARG A 233 9.75 -2.86 -7.56
CA ARG A 233 10.43 -1.60 -7.26
C ARG A 233 9.45 -0.55 -6.76
N ASP A 234 8.34 -0.40 -7.47
CA ASP A 234 7.28 0.54 -7.10
C ASP A 234 6.67 0.17 -5.75
N PHE A 235 6.32 -1.11 -5.57
CA PHE A 235 5.81 -1.65 -4.31
C PHE A 235 6.75 -1.31 -3.15
N ASN A 236 8.04 -1.66 -3.26
CA ASN A 236 9.03 -1.41 -2.20
C ASN A 236 9.24 0.07 -1.91
N ARG A 237 9.22 0.94 -2.94
CA ARG A 237 9.37 2.39 -2.77
C ARG A 237 8.16 2.95 -2.02
N SER A 238 6.96 2.66 -2.51
CA SER A 238 5.71 3.19 -1.98
C SER A 238 5.42 2.68 -0.57
N THR A 239 5.62 1.40 -0.30
CA THR A 239 5.38 0.81 1.03
C THR A 239 6.34 1.32 2.11
N ARG A 240 7.61 1.55 1.78
CA ARG A 240 8.57 2.17 2.73
C ARG A 240 8.19 3.60 3.06
N LEU A 241 7.82 4.37 2.05
CA LEU A 241 7.36 5.74 2.26
C LEU A 241 6.09 5.76 3.10
N LEU A 242 5.11 4.93 2.76
CA LEU A 242 3.87 4.79 3.49
C LEU A 242 4.10 4.42 4.96
N LYS A 243 5.00 3.47 5.26
CA LYS A 243 5.34 3.13 6.65
C LYS A 243 5.80 4.37 7.43
N LYS A 244 6.75 5.14 6.87
CA LYS A 244 7.25 6.36 7.51
C LYS A 244 6.12 7.38 7.73
N GLN A 245 5.23 7.53 6.75
CA GLN A 245 4.11 8.46 6.87
C GLN A 245 3.10 8.02 7.92
N LEU A 246 2.83 6.72 8.05
CA LEU A 246 1.96 6.19 9.09
C LEU A 246 2.56 6.37 10.47
N ASP A 247 3.85 6.05 10.66
CA ASP A 247 4.56 6.29 11.94
C ASP A 247 4.42 7.77 12.36
N ASN A 248 4.70 8.70 11.44
CA ASN A 248 4.54 10.14 11.70
C ASN A 248 3.09 10.54 12.01
N LEU A 249 2.11 9.94 11.33
CA LEU A 249 0.70 10.21 11.62
C LEU A 249 0.35 9.72 13.03
N TYR A 250 0.78 8.52 13.41
CA TYR A 250 0.54 7.96 14.74
C TYR A 250 1.19 8.80 15.84
N ASP A 251 2.38 9.37 15.61
CA ASP A 251 3.00 10.32 16.52
C ASP A 251 2.15 11.58 16.70
N LEU A 252 1.54 12.11 15.64
CA LEU A 252 0.66 13.27 15.72
C LEU A 252 -0.68 12.97 16.43
N LEU A 253 -1.18 11.74 16.31
CA LEU A 253 -2.41 11.29 16.97
C LEU A 253 -2.22 10.97 18.46
N TRP A 254 -0.98 10.72 18.88
CA TRP A 254 -0.66 10.28 20.23
C TRP A 254 -1.16 11.23 21.31
N GLU A 255 -0.84 12.52 21.20
CA GLU A 255 -1.16 13.51 22.23
C GLU A 255 -2.69 13.66 22.39
N GLU A 256 -3.43 13.81 21.28
CA GLU A 256 -4.90 13.91 21.34
C GLU A 256 -5.54 12.65 21.95
N PHE A 257 -5.03 11.47 21.60
CA PHE A 257 -5.55 10.22 22.14
C PHE A 257 -5.27 10.07 23.63
N GLU A 258 -4.06 10.37 24.10
CA GLU A 258 -3.71 10.26 25.53
C GLU A 258 -4.39 11.36 26.37
N ASP A 259 -4.55 12.57 25.85
CA ASP A 259 -5.21 13.69 26.56
C ASP A 259 -6.65 13.34 26.98
N HIS A 260 -7.31 12.45 26.23
CA HIS A 260 -8.62 11.91 26.61
C HIS A 260 -8.57 11.15 27.95
N PHE A 261 -7.50 10.39 28.20
CA PHE A 261 -7.33 9.56 29.39
C PHE A 261 -6.47 10.22 30.47
N GLY A 262 -5.72 11.27 30.14
CA GLY A 262 -4.78 11.97 31.02
C GLY A 262 -5.33 12.34 32.40
N PRO A 263 -6.54 12.95 32.52
CA PRO A 263 -7.13 13.30 33.81
C PRO A 263 -7.39 12.08 34.72
N LEU A 264 -7.75 10.94 34.13
CA LEU A 264 -8.09 9.70 34.85
C LEU A 264 -6.84 8.91 35.22
N ILE A 265 -5.83 8.91 34.34
CA ILE A 265 -4.53 8.33 34.63
C ILE A 265 -3.86 9.10 35.76
N ALA A 266 -3.87 10.43 35.73
CA ALA A 266 -3.36 11.26 36.83
C ALA A 266 -4.06 10.92 38.17
N ALA A 267 -5.39 10.75 38.16
CA ALA A 267 -6.17 10.35 39.32
C ALA A 267 -5.88 8.90 39.80
N ALA A 268 -5.58 7.98 38.88
CA ALA A 268 -5.24 6.58 39.18
C ALA A 268 -3.74 6.36 39.53
N THR A 269 -2.84 7.27 39.10
CA THR A 269 -1.38 7.19 39.28
C THR A 269 -0.88 7.47 40.69
N HIS A 270 -1.75 7.60 41.70
CA HIS A 270 -1.31 7.39 43.08
C HIS A 270 -0.79 5.94 43.35
N GLY A 271 -0.79 5.03 42.36
CA GLY A 271 -0.17 3.70 42.49
C GLY A 271 0.59 3.11 41.29
N LEU A 272 0.37 3.51 40.02
CA LEU A 272 0.98 2.81 38.86
C LEU A 272 1.30 3.76 37.70
N ASN A 273 2.56 3.81 37.27
CA ASN A 273 3.08 4.58 36.12
C ASN A 273 2.46 4.12 34.79
N ALA A 274 1.28 4.65 34.44
CA ALA A 274 0.55 4.35 33.21
C ALA A 274 0.79 5.35 32.06
N GLY A 275 1.90 6.10 32.09
CA GLY A 275 2.26 7.13 31.09
C GLY A 275 3.63 6.96 30.42
N ALA A 276 4.30 5.81 30.57
CA ALA A 276 5.64 5.65 30.02
C ALA A 276 5.61 5.46 28.50
N ARG A 277 5.70 6.56 27.75
CA ARG A 277 6.15 6.54 26.35
C ARG A 277 7.48 5.78 26.33
N ARG A 278 7.49 4.55 25.81
CA ARG A 278 8.74 3.81 25.59
C ARG A 278 9.51 4.54 24.49
N ASN A 279 10.36 5.47 24.90
CA ASN A 279 11.35 6.07 24.02
C ASN A 279 12.28 4.96 23.54
N ASN A 280 12.03 4.41 22.35
CA ASN A 280 12.96 3.54 21.64
C ASN A 280 14.08 4.38 20.99
N THR A 281 14.70 5.28 21.75
CA THR A 281 15.87 6.07 21.36
C THR A 281 17.04 5.75 22.29
N SER A 282 17.64 4.58 22.09
CA SER A 282 19.09 4.33 22.30
C SER A 282 19.45 3.03 21.56
N ALA A 283 20.18 3.12 20.45
CA ALA A 283 21.65 3.06 20.46
C ALA A 283 22.19 1.79 21.14
N THR A 284 22.32 0.71 20.37
CA THR A 284 23.44 -0.22 20.56
C THR A 284 24.06 -0.50 19.19
N ARG A 285 25.10 0.29 18.88
CA ARG A 285 26.19 -0.17 18.03
C ARG A 285 26.67 -1.51 18.60
N ARG A 286 26.67 -2.57 17.80
CA ARG A 286 27.67 -3.64 17.94
C ARG A 286 28.62 -3.56 16.75
N PRO A 287 29.93 -3.68 16.99
CA PRO A 287 30.91 -3.60 15.93
C PRO A 287 30.86 -4.87 15.08
N ALA A 288 31.30 -4.71 13.83
CA ALA A 288 31.58 -5.81 12.93
C ALA A 288 32.63 -6.75 13.53
N LEU A 289 32.33 -8.04 13.47
CA LEU A 289 33.28 -9.12 13.19
C LEU A 289 32.61 -10.03 12.16
#